data_AF-A0A818EBE1-F1
#
_entry.id   AF-A0A818EBE1-F1
#
_cell.length_a   1.000
_cell.length_b   1.000
_cell.length_c   1.000
_cell.angle_alpha   90.00
_cell.angle_beta   90.00
_cell.angle_gamma   90.00
#
_symmetry.space_group_name_H-M   'P 1'
#
loop_
_entity.id
_entity.type
_entity.pdbx_description
1 polymer ?
#
loop_
_entity_poly.entity_id
_entity_poly.type
_entity_poly.pdbx_seq_one_letter_code
_entity_poly.pdbx_strand_id
1 'polypeptide(L)'
;MDWRQYVMSFWNDYQLMVNMQLAMYQMLTKVSASPTNMIQNNSSCRIDSSIKNESIVNNCHPLLKNHPKPLKRLVNKRQRLERNIATSSSGTTSSSSAVMPASSENPPIIPRDAFAIRNSDYEELDHRPISRTIMSAYLSTRRHRTVTIFHAKVAQKSYGNEKRFFCPPPCVYLSGDGWNFTIDRSSSSALLNEQERICAMIGVSEPSYSNESENYLSNEMQTLLMEKGKIKYGSAKTLYISDTDKRKYINLSVKILYTDDYHPNPYVGLFQSQKIKVISKPSKKKQSIKNGESVCIQSGTKIALFNRLRSQNVSTRFLHVDENKQFHASAHEWGSFYIHLVDDDDDESSIESNQFLVKEGFIQYGSTIKLVCAVTHQSLPSLIIRKVEKNRVLIDCDEPVSQLHKCAFEFKNHPSNYIYLSLVNERIVAVAGKVCTNERFRVDINDAACWTIISTDKAEYTWFEARGPVSSPITPVPIAKNMVIDGGGTAATIELTGENFTSGLSVWFGETESPCTEYRSNETIIAEVPQFSSIIPTILRTKRSISTPISFVRRDGVIYLTSLVFTYTPQSTGAQKTSITNDMLSPTAENDLCE
;
A
#
# COMPACT_ATOMS: atom_id res chain seq x y z
N MET A 1 11.45 -59.31 9.53
CA MET A 1 12.25 -58.50 8.59
C MET A 1 12.99 -57.46 9.41
N ASP A 2 14.26 -57.19 9.15
CA ASP A 2 15.10 -56.33 10.01
C ASP A 2 15.08 -54.87 9.54
N TRP A 3 14.61 -53.97 10.41
CA TRP A 3 14.53 -52.53 10.17
C TRP A 3 15.91 -51.91 9.87
N ARG A 4 17.00 -52.53 10.35
CA ARG A 4 18.38 -52.09 10.11
C ARG A 4 18.75 -52.11 8.62
N GLN A 5 18.23 -53.06 7.85
CA GLN A 5 18.47 -53.10 6.40
C GLN A 5 17.80 -51.92 5.69
N TYR A 6 16.62 -51.50 6.14
CA TYR A 6 15.88 -50.38 5.55
C TYR A 6 16.58 -49.03 5.81
N VAL A 7 17.08 -48.82 7.04
CA VAL A 7 17.88 -47.62 7.39
C VAL A 7 19.20 -47.58 6.61
N MET A 8 19.87 -48.73 6.44
CA MET A 8 21.12 -48.81 5.66
C MET A 8 20.90 -48.56 4.16
N SER A 9 19.78 -49.00 3.57
CA SER A 9 19.40 -48.61 2.20
C SER A 9 19.24 -47.10 2.12
N PHE A 10 18.36 -46.52 2.93
CA PHE A 10 18.02 -45.10 2.88
C PHE A 10 19.24 -44.18 3.07
N TRP A 11 20.21 -44.59 3.91
CA TRP A 11 21.48 -43.88 4.07
C TRP A 11 22.38 -43.96 2.82
N ASN A 12 22.47 -45.14 2.19
CA ASN A 12 23.22 -45.30 0.94
C ASN A 12 22.58 -44.52 -0.22
N ASP A 13 21.25 -44.54 -0.33
CA ASP A 13 20.49 -43.81 -1.34
C ASP A 13 20.66 -42.29 -1.18
N TYR A 14 20.62 -41.79 0.06
CA TYR A 14 20.93 -40.39 0.39
C TYR A 14 22.37 -40.01 0.00
N GLN A 15 23.35 -40.85 0.34
CA GLN A 15 24.76 -40.56 0.04
C GLN A 15 25.06 -40.62 -1.47
N LEU A 16 24.36 -41.47 -2.22
CA LEU A 16 24.42 -41.50 -3.68
C LEU A 16 23.88 -40.18 -4.28
N MET A 17 22.75 -39.67 -3.78
CA MET A 17 22.18 -38.39 -4.20
C MET A 17 23.14 -37.21 -3.94
N VAL A 18 23.77 -37.16 -2.76
CA VAL A 18 24.76 -36.12 -2.41
C VAL A 18 25.97 -36.19 -3.35
N ASN A 19 26.47 -37.39 -3.65
CA ASN A 19 27.58 -37.59 -4.59
C ASN A 19 27.20 -37.18 -6.03
N MET A 20 25.96 -37.41 -6.47
CA MET A 20 25.48 -36.93 -7.78
C MET A 20 25.40 -35.40 -7.86
N GLN A 21 24.96 -34.71 -6.80
CA GLN A 21 24.97 -33.24 -6.75
C GLN A 21 26.41 -32.67 -6.82
N LEU A 22 27.35 -33.28 -6.09
CA LEU A 22 28.78 -32.92 -6.16
C LEU A 22 29.36 -33.17 -7.56
N ALA A 23 29.01 -34.28 -8.22
CA ALA A 23 29.44 -34.57 -9.59
C ALA A 23 28.87 -33.56 -10.60
N MET A 24 27.60 -33.18 -10.48
CA MET A 24 27.00 -32.10 -11.30
C MET A 24 27.74 -30.77 -11.11
N TYR A 25 28.03 -30.37 -9.88
CA TYR A 25 28.77 -29.13 -9.59
C TYR A 25 30.19 -29.15 -10.18
N GLN A 26 30.87 -30.30 -10.11
CA GLN A 26 32.19 -30.49 -10.73
C GLN A 26 32.17 -30.55 -12.26
N MET A 27 31.05 -30.96 -12.88
CA MET A 27 30.87 -30.83 -14.33
C MET A 27 30.63 -29.37 -14.73
N LEU A 28 29.71 -28.67 -14.05
CA LEU A 28 29.39 -27.27 -14.34
C LEU A 28 30.60 -26.35 -14.23
N THR A 29 31.46 -26.57 -13.23
CA THR A 29 32.72 -25.80 -13.05
C THR A 29 33.83 -26.15 -14.05
N LYS A 30 33.70 -27.22 -14.84
CA LYS A 30 34.66 -27.61 -15.90
C LYS A 30 34.32 -27.07 -17.30
N VAL A 31 33.13 -26.49 -17.50
CA VAL A 31 32.73 -25.93 -18.81
C VAL A 31 33.35 -24.54 -19.08
N SER A 32 33.84 -23.84 -18.04
CA SER A 32 34.34 -22.46 -18.14
C SER A 32 35.87 -22.33 -18.17
N ALA A 33 36.60 -23.26 -18.80
CA ALA A 33 38.07 -23.21 -18.87
C ALA A 33 38.66 -23.82 -20.17
N SER A 34 39.02 -22.97 -21.13
CA SER A 34 39.94 -23.28 -22.23
C SER A 34 40.72 -22.01 -22.64
N PRO A 35 41.95 -22.13 -23.20
CA PRO A 35 43.02 -21.17 -22.86
C PRO A 35 43.61 -20.36 -24.03
N THR A 36 44.24 -19.22 -23.71
CA THR A 36 45.10 -18.47 -24.66
C THR A 36 46.37 -17.90 -24.01
N ASN A 37 47.48 -18.62 -24.20
CA ASN A 37 48.90 -18.21 -24.34
C ASN A 37 49.54 -17.07 -23.51
N MET A 38 50.74 -17.38 -23.00
CA MET A 38 51.73 -16.41 -22.49
C MET A 38 52.50 -15.70 -23.61
N ILE A 39 53.00 -14.48 -23.35
CA ILE A 39 54.30 -13.98 -23.84
C ILE A 39 55.03 -13.30 -22.67
N GLN A 40 56.37 -13.37 -22.66
CA GLN A 40 57.28 -12.93 -21.57
C GLN A 40 57.48 -11.39 -21.57
N ASN A 41 57.85 -10.70 -20.48
CA ASN A 41 59.25 -10.67 -20.00
C ASN A 41 59.48 -9.89 -18.68
N ASN A 42 60.36 -10.46 -17.84
CA ASN A 42 61.45 -9.86 -17.02
C ASN A 42 61.24 -8.71 -16.01
N SER A 43 61.96 -8.88 -14.88
CA SER A 43 62.57 -7.85 -13.99
C SER A 43 61.67 -6.98 -13.09
N SER A 44 62.12 -6.52 -11.90
CA SER A 44 63.09 -7.06 -10.91
C SER A 44 62.96 -6.29 -9.58
N CYS A 45 63.42 -6.86 -8.46
CA CYS A 45 63.55 -6.28 -7.10
C CYS A 45 62.23 -5.77 -6.42
N ARG A 46 61.88 -6.06 -5.15
CA ARG A 46 62.57 -6.40 -3.87
C ARG A 46 63.09 -5.17 -3.10
N ILE A 47 62.86 -5.16 -1.78
CA ILE A 47 63.32 -4.20 -0.73
C ILE A 47 62.52 -2.87 -0.66
N ASP A 48 62.28 -2.22 0.49
CA ASP A 48 61.81 -2.67 1.83
C ASP A 48 61.37 -1.45 2.70
N SER A 49 60.67 -1.71 3.79
CA SER A 49 60.59 -0.98 5.08
C SER A 49 60.83 0.56 5.20
N SER A 50 59.77 1.26 5.64
CA SER A 50 59.72 2.11 6.87
C SER A 50 60.23 3.58 6.88
N ILE A 51 60.04 4.23 8.05
CA ILE A 51 60.40 5.62 8.47
C ILE A 51 59.45 6.69 7.86
N LYS A 52 58.44 7.21 8.56
CA LYS A 52 58.36 8.05 9.80
C LYS A 52 58.45 9.56 9.54
N ASN A 53 57.43 10.28 10.01
CA ASN A 53 57.43 11.66 10.55
C ASN A 53 57.87 12.79 9.56
N GLU A 54 57.54 14.07 9.73
CA GLU A 54 56.75 14.75 10.77
C GLU A 54 55.96 15.96 10.21
N SER A 55 55.27 16.69 11.08
CA SER A 55 54.48 17.89 10.75
C SER A 55 55.31 19.11 10.32
N ILE A 56 54.76 19.93 9.42
CA ILE A 56 54.99 21.38 9.38
C ILE A 56 53.64 22.12 9.34
N VAL A 57 53.56 23.22 10.07
CA VAL A 57 52.40 24.12 10.19
C VAL A 57 52.58 25.31 9.25
N ASN A 58 51.50 25.86 8.67
CA ASN A 58 51.35 27.31 8.54
C ASN A 58 49.90 27.77 8.25
N ASN A 59 49.52 28.90 8.83
CA ASN A 59 48.27 29.61 8.59
C ASN A 59 48.39 30.56 7.40
N CYS A 60 47.28 30.91 6.73
CA CYS A 60 47.03 32.29 6.29
C CYS A 60 45.57 32.55 5.82
N HIS A 61 44.87 33.40 6.56
CA HIS A 61 43.78 34.28 6.11
C HIS A 61 44.37 35.72 6.03
N PRO A 62 43.73 36.76 5.42
CA PRO A 62 42.28 36.96 5.28
C PRO A 62 41.74 37.67 4.00
N LEU A 63 40.40 37.78 3.92
CA LEU A 63 39.58 38.90 3.36
C LEU A 63 39.98 39.67 2.07
N LEU A 64 39.10 39.70 1.06
CA LEU A 64 38.30 40.90 0.70
C LEU A 64 37.23 40.69 -0.40
N LYS A 65 36.40 41.72 -0.63
CA LYS A 65 35.12 41.75 -1.40
C LYS A 65 35.30 42.06 -2.90
N ASN A 66 34.40 41.58 -3.77
CA ASN A 66 33.43 42.41 -4.55
C ASN A 66 32.70 41.66 -5.70
N HIS A 67 31.58 42.23 -6.17
CA HIS A 67 30.86 41.81 -7.41
C HIS A 67 31.54 42.33 -8.69
N PRO A 68 31.22 41.78 -9.88
CA PRO A 68 30.21 42.44 -10.73
C PRO A 68 29.29 41.49 -11.56
N LYS A 69 28.19 42.05 -12.10
CA LYS A 69 27.53 41.60 -13.36
C LYS A 69 28.04 42.52 -14.50
N PRO A 70 28.00 42.15 -15.81
CA PRO A 70 26.87 42.66 -16.62
C PRO A 70 26.51 41.94 -17.96
N LEU A 71 25.26 42.19 -18.39
CA LEU A 71 24.79 42.48 -19.77
C LEU A 71 24.72 41.43 -20.92
N LYS A 72 24.00 41.84 -21.97
CA LYS A 72 23.54 41.12 -23.18
C LYS A 72 24.05 41.83 -24.45
N ARG A 73 24.13 41.15 -25.62
CA ARG A 73 23.54 41.60 -26.91
C ARG A 73 23.84 40.70 -28.14
N LEU A 74 22.84 40.62 -29.04
CA LEU A 74 22.84 40.57 -30.53
C LEU A 74 23.82 39.61 -31.27
N VAL A 75 23.37 38.63 -32.09
CA VAL A 75 22.55 38.66 -33.34
C VAL A 75 23.36 38.99 -34.61
N ASN A 76 23.53 37.97 -35.47
CA ASN A 76 23.46 38.00 -36.94
C ASN A 76 23.66 36.55 -37.49
N LYS A 77 23.40 36.16 -38.74
CA LYS A 77 22.34 36.48 -39.74
C LYS A 77 22.67 35.76 -41.06
N ARG A 78 21.83 34.82 -41.53
CA ARG A 78 21.86 34.31 -42.92
C ARG A 78 20.45 34.06 -43.48
N GLN A 79 20.05 34.93 -44.40
CA GLN A 79 19.12 34.62 -45.50
C GLN A 79 20.00 34.25 -46.72
N ARG A 80 19.52 33.88 -47.92
CA ARG A 80 18.31 34.29 -48.67
C ARG A 80 18.13 33.36 -49.90
N LEU A 81 17.07 33.59 -50.70
CA LEU A 81 16.72 32.95 -52.00
C LEU A 81 16.16 31.51 -51.90
N GLU A 82 15.16 31.06 -52.70
CA GLU A 82 14.30 31.82 -53.64
C GLU A 82 12.90 31.20 -53.89
N ARG A 83 12.05 32.02 -54.53
CA ARG A 83 10.71 31.85 -55.17
C ARG A 83 10.68 30.87 -56.38
N ASN A 84 9.56 30.46 -57.03
CA ASN A 84 8.08 30.42 -56.83
C ASN A 84 7.43 29.64 -58.03
N ILE A 85 6.08 29.60 -58.11
CA ILE A 85 5.21 29.52 -59.33
C ILE A 85 4.65 28.13 -59.77
N ALA A 86 3.54 27.74 -59.13
CA ALA A 86 2.15 27.64 -59.68
C ALA A 86 1.62 26.51 -60.62
N THR A 87 0.30 26.29 -60.42
CA THR A 87 -0.80 25.98 -61.38
C THR A 87 -1.11 24.56 -61.93
N SER A 88 -2.44 24.28 -61.96
CA SER A 88 -3.20 23.37 -62.86
C SER A 88 -3.02 21.83 -62.72
N SER A 89 -4.01 20.97 -63.03
CA SER A 89 -5.49 21.12 -63.11
C SER A 89 -6.20 19.75 -63.16
N SER A 90 -7.52 19.75 -63.05
CA SER A 90 -8.47 18.62 -63.13
C SER A 90 -8.37 17.70 -64.37
N GLY A 91 -8.74 16.41 -64.20
CA GLY A 91 -9.06 15.46 -65.27
C GLY A 91 -9.82 14.23 -64.74
N THR A 92 -10.81 13.71 -65.48
CA THR A 92 -11.76 12.64 -65.07
C THR A 92 -11.91 11.54 -66.14
N THR A 93 -12.73 10.51 -65.88
CA THR A 93 -13.25 9.45 -66.80
C THR A 93 -12.30 8.27 -67.13
N SER A 94 -12.73 7.03 -67.46
CA SER A 94 -13.98 6.26 -67.20
C SER A 94 -13.89 4.79 -67.72
N SER A 95 -14.70 3.85 -67.18
CA SER A 95 -15.07 2.50 -67.76
C SER A 95 -13.93 1.47 -67.98
N SER A 96 -14.05 0.15 -68.23
CA SER A 96 -15.12 -0.90 -68.43
C SER A 96 -14.42 -2.30 -68.47
N SER A 97 -14.99 -3.53 -68.43
CA SER A 97 -16.31 -4.17 -68.08
C SER A 97 -16.17 -5.73 -68.15
N ALA A 98 -17.26 -6.51 -67.99
CA ALA A 98 -17.42 -8.00 -68.11
C ALA A 98 -16.92 -8.86 -66.90
N VAL A 99 -17.64 -9.82 -66.27
CA VAL A 99 -18.60 -10.93 -66.65
C VAL A 99 -17.84 -12.27 -66.87
N MET A 100 -17.67 -13.16 -65.86
CA MET A 100 -18.60 -14.19 -65.25
C MET A 100 -18.72 -15.51 -66.08
N PRO A 101 -19.08 -16.70 -65.51
CA PRO A 101 -19.07 -17.19 -64.11
C PRO A 101 -18.52 -18.64 -63.91
N ALA A 102 -18.35 -19.12 -62.65
CA ALA A 102 -18.35 -20.55 -62.28
C ALA A 102 -18.62 -20.76 -60.76
N SER A 103 -19.11 -21.94 -60.35
CA SER A 103 -19.72 -22.22 -59.03
C SER A 103 -18.87 -23.00 -58.02
N SER A 104 -18.99 -22.68 -56.72
CA SER A 104 -19.08 -23.66 -55.62
C SER A 104 -19.61 -22.99 -54.33
N GLU A 105 -20.21 -23.76 -53.43
CA GLU A 105 -20.94 -23.26 -52.24
C GLU A 105 -20.04 -23.16 -50.99
N ASN A 106 -20.32 -22.18 -50.13
CA ASN A 106 -19.85 -22.11 -48.73
C ASN A 106 -20.74 -21.16 -47.91
N PRO A 107 -20.79 -21.29 -46.56
CA PRO A 107 -21.76 -20.57 -45.72
C PRO A 107 -21.50 -19.05 -45.62
N PRO A 108 -22.52 -18.24 -45.26
CA PRO A 108 -22.47 -16.79 -45.36
C PRO A 108 -21.46 -16.15 -44.41
N ILE A 109 -20.48 -15.46 -45.00
CA ILE A 109 -19.53 -14.58 -44.30
C ILE A 109 -20.22 -13.25 -44.02
N ILE A 110 -20.29 -12.85 -42.74
CA ILE A 110 -20.76 -11.52 -42.33
C ILE A 110 -19.72 -10.47 -42.80
N PRO A 111 -20.13 -9.35 -43.45
CA PRO A 111 -19.21 -8.32 -43.93
C PRO A 111 -18.28 -7.77 -42.84
N ARG A 112 -16.99 -7.65 -43.16
CA ARG A 112 -15.92 -7.50 -42.14
C ARG A 112 -15.59 -6.04 -41.77
N ASP A 113 -16.29 -5.08 -42.37
CA ASP A 113 -15.99 -3.64 -42.25
C ASP A 113 -16.84 -2.89 -41.21
N ALA A 114 -17.63 -3.61 -40.39
CA ALA A 114 -18.58 -3.03 -39.43
C ALA A 114 -17.96 -2.37 -38.18
N PHE A 115 -16.62 -2.35 -38.05
CA PHE A 115 -15.91 -1.91 -36.82
C PHE A 115 -14.83 -0.86 -37.05
N ALA A 116 -14.91 -0.08 -38.14
CA ALA A 116 -14.17 1.17 -38.29
C ALA A 116 -14.81 2.31 -37.45
N ILE A 117 -14.84 2.12 -36.13
CA ILE A 117 -15.42 3.05 -35.14
C ILE A 117 -14.70 4.40 -35.25
N ARG A 118 -15.45 5.47 -35.44
CA ARG A 118 -14.94 6.84 -35.59
C ARG A 118 -14.83 7.53 -34.23
N ASN A 119 -14.04 8.59 -34.14
CA ASN A 119 -13.89 9.35 -32.89
C ASN A 119 -15.22 9.94 -32.36
N SER A 120 -16.24 10.09 -33.21
CA SER A 120 -17.62 10.47 -32.83
C SER A 120 -18.30 9.47 -31.89
N ASP A 121 -17.93 8.20 -31.97
CA ASP A 121 -18.74 7.10 -31.43
C ASP A 121 -18.41 6.83 -29.96
N TYR A 122 -17.33 7.44 -29.44
CA TYR A 122 -16.91 7.35 -28.04
C TYR A 122 -17.82 8.16 -27.10
N GLU A 123 -18.27 9.36 -27.52
CA GLU A 123 -19.20 10.16 -26.70
C GLU A 123 -20.56 9.47 -26.51
N GLU A 124 -20.98 8.62 -27.46
CA GLU A 124 -22.22 7.82 -27.34
C GLU A 124 -22.08 6.58 -26.42
N LEU A 125 -20.85 6.22 -26.03
CA LEU A 125 -20.56 5.12 -25.11
C LEU A 125 -20.37 5.60 -23.65
N ASP A 126 -19.90 6.82 -23.44
CA ASP A 126 -19.67 7.43 -22.12
C ASP A 126 -20.94 7.74 -21.32
N HIS A 127 -22.14 7.52 -21.88
CA HIS A 127 -23.43 7.91 -21.27
C HIS A 127 -24.43 6.76 -21.05
N ARG A 128 -24.10 5.53 -21.45
CA ARG A 128 -24.97 4.36 -21.21
C ARG A 128 -24.75 3.82 -19.78
N PRO A 129 -25.71 3.20 -19.09
CA PRO A 129 -25.46 2.52 -17.81
C PRO A 129 -24.59 1.26 -17.98
N ILE A 130 -23.88 0.82 -16.94
CA ILE A 130 -23.17 -0.48 -16.96
C ILE A 130 -24.21 -1.61 -17.08
N SER A 131 -23.92 -2.64 -17.88
CA SER A 131 -24.80 -3.82 -17.96
C SER A 131 -24.48 -4.83 -16.84
N ARG A 132 -25.50 -5.56 -16.37
CA ARG A 132 -25.36 -6.69 -15.43
C ARG A 132 -24.24 -7.65 -15.84
N THR A 133 -24.13 -7.98 -17.14
CA THR A 133 -23.10 -8.87 -17.68
C THR A 133 -21.68 -8.34 -17.45
N ILE A 134 -21.45 -7.03 -17.62
CA ILE A 134 -20.15 -6.40 -17.39
C ILE A 134 -19.82 -6.41 -15.88
N MET A 135 -20.80 -6.10 -15.03
CA MET A 135 -20.61 -6.18 -13.56
C MET A 135 -20.33 -7.62 -13.10
N SER A 136 -21.02 -8.62 -13.66
CA SER A 136 -20.77 -10.05 -13.38
C SER A 136 -19.35 -10.48 -13.79
N ALA A 137 -18.90 -10.07 -14.98
CA ALA A 137 -17.53 -10.30 -15.44
C ALA A 137 -16.48 -9.61 -14.55
N TYR A 138 -16.77 -8.41 -14.04
CA TYR A 138 -15.91 -7.74 -13.05
C TYR A 138 -15.88 -8.47 -11.70
N LEU A 139 -17.04 -8.85 -11.15
CA LEU A 139 -17.14 -9.46 -9.82
C LEU A 139 -16.56 -10.89 -9.77
N SER A 140 -16.54 -11.59 -10.90
CA SER A 140 -15.90 -12.90 -11.05
C SER A 140 -14.39 -12.82 -11.30
N THR A 141 -13.91 -11.87 -12.11
CA THR A 141 -12.47 -11.76 -12.47
C THR A 141 -11.66 -10.86 -11.54
N ARG A 142 -12.29 -9.89 -10.87
CA ARG A 142 -11.71 -8.93 -9.90
C ARG A 142 -10.44 -8.21 -10.37
N ARG A 143 -10.28 -7.96 -11.68
CA ARG A 143 -9.11 -7.30 -12.30
C ARG A 143 -9.04 -5.78 -12.06
N HIS A 144 -9.30 -5.33 -10.85
CA HIS A 144 -9.16 -3.93 -10.46
C HIS A 144 -7.69 -3.48 -10.44
N ARG A 145 -7.50 -2.17 -10.51
CA ARG A 145 -6.26 -1.47 -10.14
C ARG A 145 -6.39 -0.97 -8.70
N THR A 146 -5.36 -1.17 -7.90
CA THR A 146 -5.27 -0.71 -6.51
C THR A 146 -4.02 0.17 -6.31
N VAL A 147 -4.19 1.28 -5.60
CA VAL A 147 -3.10 2.12 -5.07
C VAL A 147 -3.13 2.02 -3.55
N THR A 148 -2.04 1.56 -2.94
CA THR A 148 -1.89 1.53 -1.48
C THR A 148 -0.74 2.43 -1.05
N ILE A 149 -1.04 3.43 -0.20
CA ILE A 149 -0.08 4.39 0.35
C ILE A 149 0.16 4.05 1.81
N PHE A 150 1.31 3.47 2.14
CA PHE A 150 1.72 3.17 3.52
C PHE A 150 2.58 4.31 4.10
N HIS A 151 2.34 4.66 5.36
CA HIS A 151 3.07 5.74 6.03
C HIS A 151 3.04 5.61 7.57
N ALA A 152 3.85 6.43 8.25
CA ALA A 152 3.74 6.64 9.69
C ALA A 152 2.54 7.53 10.05
N LYS A 153 1.92 7.33 11.23
CA LYS A 153 0.88 8.22 11.77
C LYS A 153 1.42 9.54 12.33
N VAL A 154 2.74 9.66 12.54
CA VAL A 154 3.39 10.91 12.97
C VAL A 154 4.62 11.24 12.14
N ALA A 155 4.92 12.53 12.00
CA ALA A 155 6.10 13.04 11.31
C ALA A 155 6.86 14.04 12.20
N GLN A 156 8.19 13.87 12.34
CA GLN A 156 9.00 14.85 13.06
C GLN A 156 9.32 16.06 12.16
N LYS A 157 9.03 17.24 12.68
CA LYS A 157 9.38 18.54 12.10
C LYS A 157 10.88 18.78 12.08
N SER A 158 11.40 19.16 10.90
CA SER A 158 12.76 19.65 10.70
C SER A 158 12.84 21.13 11.06
N TYR A 159 14.00 21.63 11.48
CA TYR A 159 14.17 23.01 11.94
C TYR A 159 15.25 23.75 11.17
N GLY A 160 14.91 24.90 10.59
CA GLY A 160 15.81 25.69 9.76
C GLY A 160 16.35 24.90 8.58
N ASN A 161 17.67 24.72 8.52
CA ASN A 161 18.35 24.01 7.43
C ASN A 161 18.51 22.49 7.68
N GLU A 162 18.09 21.96 8.84
CA GLU A 162 18.05 20.52 9.07
C GLU A 162 16.97 19.86 8.18
N LYS A 163 17.21 18.63 7.71
CA LYS A 163 16.18 17.81 7.05
C LYS A 163 15.97 16.50 7.82
N ARG A 164 14.80 16.37 8.45
CA ARG A 164 14.37 15.16 9.17
C ARG A 164 13.43 14.36 8.28
N PHE A 165 14.01 13.46 7.48
CA PHE A 165 13.23 12.60 6.59
C PHE A 165 12.28 11.68 7.39
N PHE A 166 11.09 11.47 6.84
CA PHE A 166 10.07 10.62 7.44
C PHE A 166 10.58 9.17 7.58
N CYS A 167 10.28 8.53 8.71
CA CYS A 167 10.80 7.21 9.05
C CYS A 167 9.76 6.38 9.83
N PRO A 168 9.29 5.23 9.32
CA PRO A 168 9.65 4.65 8.02
C PRO A 168 9.31 5.58 6.83
N PRO A 169 10.04 5.46 5.70
CA PRO A 169 9.77 6.28 4.52
C PRO A 169 8.40 5.89 3.95
N PRO A 170 7.51 6.86 3.65
CA PRO A 170 6.25 6.55 3.00
C PRO A 170 6.48 5.79 1.68
N CYS A 171 5.63 4.83 1.39
CA CYS A 171 5.75 4.03 0.16
C CYS A 171 4.39 3.82 -0.51
N VAL A 172 4.45 3.66 -1.82
CA VAL A 172 3.31 3.48 -2.72
C VAL A 172 3.46 2.14 -3.42
N TYR A 173 2.42 1.32 -3.34
CA TYR A 173 2.30 0.06 -4.08
C TYR A 173 1.18 0.20 -5.11
N LEU A 174 1.45 -0.21 -6.34
CA LEU A 174 0.47 -0.39 -7.40
C LEU A 174 0.24 -1.89 -7.56
N SER A 175 -0.95 -2.37 -7.17
CA SER A 175 -1.28 -3.80 -7.05
C SER A 175 -2.66 -4.12 -7.64
N GLY A 176 -2.93 -5.41 -7.84
CA GLY A 176 -4.09 -5.87 -8.62
C GLY A 176 -3.74 -6.02 -10.11
N ASP A 177 -4.35 -7.01 -10.76
CA ASP A 177 -3.95 -7.41 -12.12
C ASP A 177 -4.22 -6.33 -13.19
N GLY A 178 -5.08 -5.36 -12.92
CA GLY A 178 -5.37 -4.25 -13.84
C GLY A 178 -4.15 -3.38 -14.21
N TRP A 179 -3.09 -3.36 -13.39
CA TRP A 179 -1.83 -2.64 -13.71
C TRP A 179 -0.89 -3.42 -14.66
N ASN A 180 -1.26 -4.64 -15.01
CA ASN A 180 -0.49 -5.55 -15.85
C ASN A 180 -1.20 -5.87 -17.18
N PHE A 181 -2.43 -5.37 -17.38
CA PHE A 181 -3.17 -5.47 -18.64
C PHE A 181 -3.23 -4.11 -19.33
N THR A 182 -2.28 -3.85 -20.23
CA THR A 182 -2.52 -2.91 -21.33
C THR A 182 -3.67 -3.43 -22.19
N ILE A 183 -4.53 -2.53 -22.68
CA ILE A 183 -5.59 -2.89 -23.62
C ILE A 183 -4.94 -2.98 -25.00
N ASP A 184 -4.73 -4.21 -25.47
CA ASP A 184 -4.24 -4.49 -26.82
C ASP A 184 -5.27 -3.99 -27.84
N ARG A 185 -4.94 -2.85 -28.45
CA ARG A 185 -5.88 -2.06 -29.26
C ARG A 185 -5.66 -2.23 -30.76
N SER A 186 -4.67 -3.02 -31.19
CA SER A 186 -4.36 -3.19 -32.62
C SER A 186 -3.45 -4.40 -32.94
N SER A 187 -4.03 -5.33 -33.73
CA SER A 187 -3.33 -6.27 -34.63
C SER A 187 -2.76 -7.57 -34.04
N SER A 188 -2.83 -8.63 -34.86
CA SER A 188 -2.37 -9.98 -34.58
C SER A 188 -0.83 -10.14 -34.57
N SER A 189 -0.13 -9.43 -33.69
CA SER A 189 1.33 -9.53 -33.54
C SER A 189 1.77 -9.44 -32.08
N ALA A 190 2.15 -10.58 -31.49
CA ALA A 190 2.61 -10.67 -30.11
C ALA A 190 4.03 -10.09 -29.93
N LEU A 191 4.14 -8.76 -29.86
CA LEU A 191 5.33 -8.06 -29.37
C LEU A 191 5.13 -7.72 -27.89
N LEU A 192 5.57 -8.66 -27.05
CA LEU A 192 5.51 -8.56 -25.58
C LEU A 192 6.43 -7.44 -25.05
N ASN A 193 6.07 -6.91 -23.87
CA ASN A 193 6.93 -6.18 -22.91
C ASN A 193 7.03 -4.64 -22.96
N GLU A 194 6.17 -3.91 -23.67
CA GLU A 194 5.90 -2.49 -23.33
C GLU A 194 4.96 -2.43 -22.11
N GLN A 195 5.54 -2.55 -20.92
CA GLN A 195 4.86 -2.39 -19.63
C GLN A 195 4.36 -0.94 -19.48
N GLU A 196 3.11 -0.71 -19.03
CA GLU A 196 2.58 0.63 -18.70
C GLU A 196 3.65 1.45 -17.94
N ARG A 197 4.23 2.45 -18.62
CA ARG A 197 5.20 3.37 -18.01
C ARG A 197 4.42 4.33 -17.13
N ILE A 198 4.51 4.12 -15.82
CA ILE A 198 3.80 4.92 -14.81
C ILE A 198 4.82 5.80 -14.09
N CYS A 199 4.56 7.11 -14.07
CA CYS A 199 5.22 8.04 -13.17
C CYS A 199 4.33 8.24 -11.94
N ALA A 200 4.90 8.06 -10.75
CA ALA A 200 4.27 8.41 -9.49
C ALA A 200 5.10 9.50 -8.80
N MET A 201 4.45 10.53 -8.28
CA MET A 201 5.07 11.64 -7.55
C MET A 201 4.38 11.82 -6.20
N ILE A 202 5.12 12.23 -5.16
CA ILE A 202 4.59 12.38 -3.79
C ILE A 202 5.00 13.71 -3.16
N GLY A 203 4.08 14.37 -2.45
CA GLY A 203 4.32 15.65 -1.76
C GLY A 203 3.56 15.78 -0.44
N VAL A 204 3.91 16.81 0.35
CA VAL A 204 3.27 17.16 1.63
C VAL A 204 2.32 18.34 1.43
N SER A 205 1.33 18.15 0.57
CA SER A 205 0.50 19.23 0.00
C SER A 205 -1.00 18.95 0.14
N GLU A 206 -1.78 20.03 0.28
CA GLU A 206 -3.24 19.98 0.22
C GLU A 206 -3.73 19.88 -1.23
N PRO A 207 -4.88 19.22 -1.47
CA PRO A 207 -5.42 19.07 -2.82
C PRO A 207 -6.07 20.39 -3.25
N SER A 208 -5.41 21.09 -4.17
CA SER A 208 -5.96 22.31 -4.79
C SER A 208 -6.46 21.95 -6.19
N TYR A 209 -7.78 21.78 -6.32
CA TYR A 209 -8.49 21.42 -7.55
C TYR A 209 -8.55 22.56 -8.60
N SER A 210 -7.65 23.53 -8.50
CA SER A 210 -7.51 24.68 -9.40
C SER A 210 -6.36 24.44 -10.36
N ASN A 211 -6.63 24.51 -11.67
CA ASN A 211 -5.69 24.14 -12.74
C ASN A 211 -4.33 24.86 -12.70
N GLU A 212 -4.28 26.10 -12.19
CA GLU A 212 -3.02 26.82 -11.98
C GLU A 212 -2.18 26.17 -10.86
N SER A 213 -2.83 25.71 -9.79
CA SER A 213 -2.21 25.14 -8.60
C SER A 213 -1.61 23.74 -8.85
N GLU A 214 -2.21 22.93 -9.73
CA GLU A 214 -1.66 21.62 -10.12
C GLU A 214 -0.22 21.72 -10.65
N ASN A 215 0.12 22.79 -11.37
CA ASN A 215 1.47 23.01 -11.91
C ASN A 215 2.46 23.50 -10.85
N TYR A 216 2.00 24.17 -9.79
CA TYR A 216 2.85 24.49 -8.64
C TYR A 216 3.11 23.25 -7.78
N LEU A 217 2.07 22.42 -7.55
CA LEU A 217 2.16 21.17 -6.81
C LEU A 217 3.23 20.24 -7.39
N SER A 218 3.23 20.01 -8.71
CA SER A 218 4.19 19.10 -9.37
C SER A 218 5.66 19.52 -9.21
N ASN A 219 5.94 20.81 -9.00
CA ASN A 219 7.32 21.32 -8.84
C ASN A 219 7.91 21.06 -7.44
N GLU A 220 7.09 20.82 -6.42
CA GLU A 220 7.55 20.46 -5.06
C GLU A 220 7.45 18.96 -4.76
N MET A 221 6.77 18.18 -5.61
CA MET A 221 6.59 16.74 -5.42
C MET A 221 7.85 15.94 -5.81
N GLN A 222 8.23 14.99 -4.96
CA GLN A 222 9.28 14.02 -5.24
C GLN A 222 8.77 12.94 -6.19
N THR A 223 9.41 12.76 -7.35
CA THR A 223 9.21 11.57 -8.19
C THR A 223 9.67 10.31 -7.45
N LEU A 224 8.85 9.26 -7.49
CA LEU A 224 9.17 7.94 -6.99
C LEU A 224 9.83 7.11 -8.10
N LEU A 225 10.96 6.49 -7.79
CA LEU A 225 11.50 5.42 -8.61
C LEU A 225 10.63 4.17 -8.38
N MET A 226 9.77 3.86 -9.35
CA MET A 226 8.90 2.69 -9.29
C MET A 226 9.67 1.45 -9.75
N GLU A 227 9.87 0.50 -8.85
CA GLU A 227 10.50 -0.79 -9.10
C GLU A 227 9.59 -1.68 -9.98
N LYS A 228 10.21 -2.47 -10.86
CA LYS A 228 9.50 -3.29 -11.86
C LYS A 228 9.15 -4.67 -11.30
N GLY A 229 7.87 -5.04 -11.37
CA GLY A 229 7.36 -6.35 -10.99
C GLY A 229 5.85 -6.46 -11.23
N LYS A 230 5.24 -7.57 -10.82
CA LYS A 230 3.76 -7.73 -10.86
C LYS A 230 3.06 -6.70 -9.97
N ILE A 231 3.71 -6.33 -8.86
CA ILE A 231 3.37 -5.19 -8.01
C ILE A 231 4.48 -4.16 -8.22
N LYS A 232 4.12 -2.90 -8.48
CA LYS A 232 5.08 -1.81 -8.71
C LYS A 232 5.25 -1.03 -7.39
N TYR A 233 6.47 -0.90 -6.87
CA TYR A 233 6.77 -0.32 -5.55
C TYR A 233 7.63 0.94 -5.66
N GLY A 234 7.37 1.97 -4.86
CA GLY A 234 8.23 3.15 -4.75
C GLY A 234 8.22 3.77 -3.35
N SER A 235 9.36 4.29 -2.90
CA SER A 235 9.53 4.82 -1.52
C SER A 235 10.13 6.23 -1.45
N ALA A 236 9.50 7.07 -0.63
CA ALA A 236 9.76 8.51 -0.49
C ALA A 236 10.89 8.82 0.51
N LYS A 237 12.09 8.27 0.27
CA LYS A 237 13.21 8.25 1.24
C LYS A 237 13.76 9.64 1.64
N THR A 238 13.36 10.71 0.95
CA THR A 238 13.81 12.09 1.17
C THR A 238 12.70 13.08 1.52
N LEU A 239 11.48 12.60 1.79
CA LEU A 239 10.35 13.46 2.17
C LEU A 239 10.47 13.96 3.61
N TYR A 240 10.25 15.26 3.85
CA TYR A 240 10.35 15.90 5.17
C TYR A 240 9.34 17.06 5.28
N ILE A 241 9.15 17.57 6.51
CA ILE A 241 8.40 18.81 6.77
C ILE A 241 9.28 19.84 7.48
N SER A 242 9.16 21.10 7.07
CA SER A 242 9.87 22.27 7.60
C SER A 242 9.16 22.84 8.85
N ASP A 243 9.86 23.63 9.66
CA ASP A 243 9.24 24.42 10.73
C ASP A 243 8.58 25.72 10.26
N THR A 244 8.79 26.11 9.00
CA THR A 244 7.99 27.15 8.32
C THR A 244 6.51 26.74 8.20
N ASP A 245 6.23 25.47 7.87
CA ASP A 245 4.87 24.92 7.86
C ASP A 245 4.29 24.93 9.28
N LYS A 246 3.07 25.47 9.45
CA LYS A 246 2.40 25.62 10.76
C LYS A 246 1.28 24.60 11.00
N ARG A 247 1.01 23.71 10.04
CA ARG A 247 -0.06 22.70 10.13
C ARG A 247 0.23 21.70 11.26
N LYS A 248 -0.82 21.32 12.00
CA LYS A 248 -0.78 20.31 13.08
C LYS A 248 -0.92 18.89 12.54
N TYR A 249 -1.62 18.75 11.42
CA TYR A 249 -1.82 17.51 10.67
C TYR A 249 -1.54 17.80 9.20
N ILE A 250 -1.02 16.81 8.48
CA ILE A 250 -0.76 16.84 7.05
C ILE A 250 -1.30 15.55 6.42
N ASN A 251 -1.55 15.58 5.12
CA ASN A 251 -1.70 14.39 4.30
C ASN A 251 -0.55 14.37 3.29
N LEU A 252 -0.16 13.17 2.86
CA LEU A 252 0.69 13.00 1.68
C LEU A 252 -0.24 12.95 0.47
N SER A 253 0.11 13.64 -0.60
CA SER A 253 -0.63 13.60 -1.86
C SER A 253 0.26 12.90 -2.90
N VAL A 254 -0.29 11.91 -3.60
CA VAL A 254 0.39 11.05 -4.58
C VAL A 254 -0.26 11.26 -5.94
N LYS A 255 0.44 11.91 -6.87
CA LYS A 255 -0.01 12.13 -8.26
C LYS A 255 0.49 10.97 -9.11
N ILE A 256 -0.41 10.33 -9.86
CA ILE A 256 -0.08 9.21 -10.76
C ILE A 256 -0.38 9.62 -12.20
N LEU A 257 0.59 9.40 -13.07
CA LEU A 257 0.55 9.69 -14.50
C LEU A 257 0.94 8.44 -15.30
N TYR A 258 0.23 8.17 -16.39
CA TYR A 258 0.77 7.37 -17.48
C TYR A 258 1.75 8.24 -18.28
N THR A 259 2.88 7.67 -18.71
CA THR A 259 3.87 8.32 -19.58
C THR A 259 3.91 7.64 -20.95
N ASP A 260 2.74 7.25 -21.44
CA ASP A 260 2.51 6.70 -22.77
C ASP A 260 1.68 7.73 -23.54
N ASP A 261 2.19 8.15 -24.71
CA ASP A 261 1.61 9.21 -25.53
C ASP A 261 0.26 8.80 -26.16
N TYR A 262 -0.10 7.51 -26.11
CA TYR A 262 -1.35 6.97 -26.66
C TYR A 262 -2.51 6.85 -25.65
N HIS A 263 -2.30 7.17 -24.37
CA HIS A 263 -3.36 7.09 -23.36
C HIS A 263 -4.29 8.33 -23.44
N PRO A 264 -5.63 8.18 -23.59
CA PRO A 264 -6.52 9.31 -23.90
C PRO A 264 -6.59 10.37 -22.79
N ASN A 265 -6.29 9.98 -21.55
CA ASN A 265 -6.01 10.89 -20.45
C ASN A 265 -4.75 10.38 -19.70
N PRO A 266 -3.59 11.04 -19.79
CA PRO A 266 -2.39 10.60 -19.07
C PRO A 266 -2.46 10.80 -17.55
N TYR A 267 -3.47 11.53 -17.04
CA TYR A 267 -3.61 11.81 -15.60
C TYR A 267 -4.59 10.84 -14.92
N VAL A 268 -4.03 9.85 -14.21
CA VAL A 268 -4.81 8.85 -13.46
C VAL A 268 -5.52 9.49 -12.27
N GLY A 269 -4.81 10.33 -11.50
CA GLY A 269 -5.40 11.06 -10.39
C GLY A 269 -4.43 11.44 -9.26
N LEU A 270 -5.00 12.05 -8.22
CA LEU A 270 -4.33 12.49 -6.99
C LEU A 270 -4.90 11.73 -5.78
N PHE A 271 -4.11 10.80 -5.24
CA PHE A 271 -4.48 9.90 -4.13
C PHE A 271 -3.88 10.43 -2.82
N GLN A 272 -4.58 10.32 -1.69
CA GLN A 272 -4.12 10.89 -0.41
C GLN A 272 -3.79 9.85 0.66
N SER A 273 -2.85 10.16 1.55
CA SER A 273 -2.61 9.35 2.75
C SER A 273 -3.69 9.60 3.81
N GLN A 274 -3.73 8.76 4.84
CA GLN A 274 -4.41 9.13 6.10
C GLN A 274 -3.67 10.28 6.79
N LYS A 275 -4.37 10.99 7.69
CA LYS A 275 -3.84 12.18 8.39
C LYS A 275 -2.61 11.82 9.24
N ILE A 276 -1.51 12.52 9.03
CA ILE A 276 -0.24 12.39 9.77
C ILE A 276 -0.09 13.56 10.73
N LYS A 277 0.13 13.29 12.02
CA LYS A 277 0.32 14.32 13.06
C LYS A 277 1.75 14.85 13.06
N VAL A 278 1.90 16.16 12.98
CA VAL A 278 3.21 16.83 12.99
C VAL A 278 3.68 17.04 14.43
N ILE A 279 4.87 16.54 14.77
CA ILE A 279 5.46 16.64 16.12
C ILE A 279 6.83 17.32 16.09
N SER A 280 7.16 18.09 17.14
CA SER A 280 8.44 18.78 17.26
C SER A 280 9.60 17.83 17.59
N LYS A 281 9.42 17.02 18.64
CA LYS A 281 10.35 15.98 19.12
C LYS A 281 9.56 14.82 19.76
N PRO A 282 10.09 13.59 19.82
CA PRO A 282 9.51 12.51 20.62
C PRO A 282 9.40 12.94 22.09
N SER A 283 8.32 12.53 22.77
CA SER A 283 8.10 12.94 24.16
C SER A 283 9.05 12.21 25.13
N LYS A 284 9.72 12.98 26.01
CA LYS A 284 10.53 12.44 27.11
C LYS A 284 9.81 12.44 28.47
N LYS A 285 8.60 13.01 28.56
CA LYS A 285 7.81 12.99 29.80
C LYS A 285 6.97 11.71 29.85
N LYS A 286 6.82 11.10 31.02
CA LYS A 286 5.81 10.05 31.27
C LYS A 286 4.47 10.50 30.69
N GLN A 287 3.90 9.76 29.75
CA GLN A 287 2.61 10.13 29.16
C GLN A 287 1.48 9.74 30.10
N SER A 288 0.48 10.61 30.20
CA SER A 288 -0.78 10.29 30.87
C SER A 288 -1.76 9.74 29.84
N ILE A 289 -2.31 8.56 30.13
CA ILE A 289 -3.28 7.85 29.27
C ILE A 289 -4.46 8.76 28.89
N LYS A 290 -4.90 9.64 29.81
CA LYS A 290 -6.03 10.58 29.58
C LYS A 290 -5.81 11.59 28.45
N ASN A 291 -4.56 11.81 28.03
CA ASN A 291 -4.20 12.66 26.88
C ASN A 291 -3.54 11.84 25.74
N GLY A 292 -3.63 10.50 25.81
CA GLY A 292 -2.70 9.58 25.15
C GLY A 292 -3.05 9.18 23.71
N GLU A 293 -4.32 9.29 23.29
CA GLU A 293 -4.87 8.72 22.06
C GLU A 293 -4.02 8.94 20.78
N SER A 294 -3.40 10.10 20.63
CA SER A 294 -2.59 10.47 19.46
C SER A 294 -1.08 10.56 19.74
N VAL A 295 -0.59 9.86 20.78
CA VAL A 295 0.83 9.82 21.20
C VAL A 295 1.25 8.45 21.76
N CYS A 296 0.37 7.73 22.43
CA CYS A 296 0.59 6.37 22.92
C CYS A 296 0.34 5.34 21.79
N ILE A 297 0.56 4.06 22.09
CA ILE A 297 0.28 2.93 21.20
C ILE A 297 -0.78 2.05 21.85
N GLN A 298 -1.81 1.65 21.10
CA GLN A 298 -2.93 0.85 21.58
C GLN A 298 -2.83 -0.59 21.03
N SER A 299 -3.29 -1.57 21.82
CA SER A 299 -3.42 -2.96 21.39
C SER A 299 -4.28 -3.08 20.13
N GLY A 300 -3.90 -3.99 19.23
CA GLY A 300 -4.55 -4.18 17.92
C GLY A 300 -4.21 -3.10 16.88
N THR A 301 -3.43 -2.07 17.21
CA THR A 301 -2.98 -1.08 16.21
C THR A 301 -1.75 -1.56 15.43
N LYS A 302 -1.50 -0.92 14.29
CA LYS A 302 -0.36 -1.22 13.40
C LYS A 302 0.84 -0.35 13.77
N ILE A 303 2.03 -0.95 13.78
CA ILE A 303 3.32 -0.32 14.01
C ILE A 303 4.36 -0.73 12.95
N ALA A 304 5.42 0.07 12.83
CA ALA A 304 6.70 -0.36 12.28
C ALA A 304 7.78 -0.28 13.36
N LEU A 305 8.81 -1.13 13.23
CA LEU A 305 9.99 -1.16 14.09
C LEU A 305 11.23 -0.91 13.26
N PHE A 306 12.09 0.02 13.71
CA PHE A 306 13.36 0.30 13.03
C PHE A 306 14.53 0.53 13.96
N ASN A 307 15.67 -0.05 13.61
CA ASN A 307 16.96 0.22 14.24
C ASN A 307 17.69 1.34 13.49
N ARG A 308 18.55 2.08 14.21
CA ARG A 308 19.58 2.96 13.62
C ARG A 308 20.87 2.84 14.42
N LEU A 309 21.74 1.91 14.01
CA LEU A 309 23.09 1.76 14.56
C LEU A 309 23.83 3.11 14.58
N ARG A 310 24.36 3.50 15.74
CA ARG A 310 25.03 4.79 16.00
C ARG A 310 24.22 6.02 15.56
N SER A 311 22.89 5.89 15.54
CA SER A 311 21.90 6.88 15.10
C SER A 311 22.08 7.42 13.66
N GLN A 312 22.79 6.69 12.78
CA GLN A 312 22.99 7.10 11.38
C GLN A 312 21.80 6.72 10.50
N ASN A 313 21.49 7.55 9.49
CA ASN A 313 20.38 7.30 8.56
C ASN A 313 20.68 6.14 7.59
N VAL A 314 21.92 6.03 7.09
CA VAL A 314 22.34 4.99 6.11
C VAL A 314 22.31 3.58 6.71
N SER A 315 22.52 3.46 8.03
CA SER A 315 22.37 2.21 8.78
C SER A 315 20.99 2.06 9.42
N THR A 316 19.96 2.71 8.87
CA THR A 316 18.58 2.36 9.24
C THR A 316 18.28 0.95 8.74
N ARG A 317 17.61 0.17 9.60
CA ARG A 317 17.04 -1.13 9.25
C ARG A 317 15.65 -1.25 9.82
N PHE A 318 14.72 -1.77 9.03
CA PHE A 318 13.33 -1.98 9.43
C PHE A 318 13.09 -3.47 9.65
N LEU A 319 12.32 -3.83 10.67
CA LEU A 319 11.81 -5.19 10.78
C LEU A 319 10.89 -5.46 9.57
N HIS A 320 11.10 -6.57 8.87
CA HIS A 320 10.31 -6.95 7.69
C HIS A 320 10.16 -8.48 7.66
N VAL A 321 9.23 -8.97 6.84
CA VAL A 321 9.00 -10.41 6.61
C VAL A 321 9.03 -10.61 5.10
N ASP A 322 9.87 -11.54 4.63
CA ASP A 322 10.02 -11.80 3.19
C ASP A 322 8.92 -12.73 2.64
N GLU A 323 8.98 -13.00 1.34
CA GLU A 323 8.09 -13.94 0.65
C GLU A 323 8.20 -15.37 1.23
N ASN A 324 9.35 -15.73 1.81
CA ASN A 324 9.61 -16.99 2.51
C ASN A 324 9.04 -17.02 3.95
N LYS A 325 8.31 -15.98 4.35
CA LYS A 325 7.75 -15.76 5.70
C LYS A 325 8.80 -15.67 6.82
N GLN A 326 10.03 -15.29 6.49
CA GLN A 326 11.13 -15.12 7.45
C GLN A 326 11.30 -13.67 7.90
N PHE A 327 11.42 -13.48 9.22
CA PHE A 327 11.75 -12.19 9.80
C PHE A 327 13.20 -11.81 9.50
N HIS A 328 13.36 -10.65 8.86
CA HIS A 328 14.66 -10.06 8.56
C HIS A 328 14.65 -8.56 8.89
N ALA A 329 15.83 -7.97 8.89
CA ALA A 329 16.04 -6.54 8.96
C ALA A 329 16.33 -6.03 7.54
N SER A 330 15.46 -5.19 6.96
CA SER A 330 15.59 -4.67 5.59
C SER A 330 16.10 -3.22 5.57
N ALA A 331 16.88 -2.86 4.54
CA ALA A 331 17.29 -1.49 4.25
C ALA A 331 16.39 -0.79 3.21
N HIS A 332 15.48 -1.54 2.56
CA HIS A 332 14.71 -1.08 1.40
C HIS A 332 13.22 -0.96 1.71
N GLU A 333 12.67 -1.95 2.41
CA GLU A 333 11.26 -2.09 2.76
C GLU A 333 11.07 -2.07 4.28
N TRP A 334 9.82 -2.02 4.73
CA TRP A 334 9.49 -2.04 6.15
C TRP A 334 8.16 -2.75 6.41
N GLY A 335 8.15 -3.63 7.42
CA GLY A 335 6.96 -4.35 7.81
C GLY A 335 6.00 -3.50 8.63
N SER A 336 4.72 -3.65 8.36
CA SER A 336 3.63 -3.19 9.21
C SER A 336 3.16 -4.37 10.06
N PHE A 337 3.18 -4.23 11.39
CA PHE A 337 2.86 -5.29 12.35
C PHE A 337 1.72 -4.85 13.25
N TYR A 338 0.74 -5.71 13.48
CA TYR A 338 -0.17 -5.55 14.60
C TYR A 338 0.59 -5.82 15.90
N ILE A 339 0.41 -4.95 16.89
CA ILE A 339 0.89 -5.14 18.26
C ILE A 339 -0.30 -5.45 19.17
N HIS A 340 -0.36 -6.69 19.65
CA HIS A 340 -1.42 -7.15 20.55
C HIS A 340 -0.89 -7.25 21.97
N LEU A 341 -1.62 -6.70 22.93
CA LEU A 341 -1.48 -6.97 24.36
C LEU A 341 -2.04 -8.37 24.63
N VAL A 342 -1.27 -9.22 25.32
CA VAL A 342 -1.60 -10.62 25.61
C VAL A 342 -1.51 -10.85 27.12
N ASP A 343 -2.25 -11.82 27.65
CA ASP A 343 -2.19 -12.18 29.07
C ASP A 343 -0.88 -12.86 29.47
N ASP A 344 -0.53 -12.74 30.75
CA ASP A 344 0.69 -13.35 31.27
C ASP A 344 0.55 -14.86 31.54
N ASP A 345 -0.67 -15.36 31.72
CA ASP A 345 -0.96 -16.79 31.94
C ASP A 345 -1.30 -17.55 30.63
N ASP A 346 -1.46 -16.85 29.49
CA ASP A 346 -2.05 -17.35 28.23
C ASP A 346 -1.10 -18.23 27.37
N ASP A 347 0.11 -18.56 27.87
CA ASP A 347 1.17 -19.16 27.05
C ASP A 347 1.12 -20.70 26.96
N GLU A 348 0.58 -21.45 27.94
CA GLU A 348 0.52 -22.92 27.83
C GLU A 348 -0.50 -23.40 26.78
N SER A 349 -1.65 -22.74 26.67
CA SER A 349 -2.73 -23.10 25.74
C SER A 349 -2.59 -22.50 24.33
N SER A 350 -1.79 -21.43 24.16
CA SER A 350 -1.62 -20.75 22.87
C SER A 350 -0.54 -21.37 21.97
N ILE A 351 0.31 -22.26 22.49
CA ILE A 351 1.35 -22.95 21.71
C ILE A 351 0.76 -24.00 20.76
N GLU A 352 -0.21 -24.80 21.20
CA GLU A 352 -0.83 -25.85 20.36
C GLU A 352 -1.88 -25.29 19.38
N SER A 353 -2.60 -24.25 19.79
CA SER A 353 -3.76 -23.71 19.05
C SER A 353 -3.40 -22.62 18.03
N ASN A 354 -2.21 -21.99 18.17
CA ASN A 354 -1.77 -20.81 17.41
C ASN A 354 -2.76 -19.62 17.51
N GLN A 355 -3.62 -19.63 18.53
CA GLN A 355 -4.57 -18.57 18.89
C GLN A 355 -4.19 -18.02 20.27
N PHE A 356 -4.50 -16.76 20.54
CA PHE A 356 -4.18 -16.09 21.81
C PHE A 356 -5.21 -15.00 22.08
N LEU A 357 -5.49 -14.72 23.36
CA LEU A 357 -6.43 -13.68 23.72
C LEU A 357 -5.78 -12.29 23.54
N VAL A 358 -6.53 -11.38 22.90
CA VAL A 358 -6.09 -10.00 22.67
C VAL A 358 -6.80 -9.12 23.69
N LYS A 359 -6.02 -8.53 24.61
CA LYS A 359 -6.55 -7.54 25.56
C LYS A 359 -6.64 -6.17 24.89
N GLU A 360 -7.68 -5.42 25.21
CA GLU A 360 -7.77 -3.99 24.86
C GLU A 360 -6.93 -3.12 25.82
N GLY A 361 -6.63 -1.89 25.40
CA GLY A 361 -5.89 -0.91 26.19
C GLY A 361 -4.62 -0.38 25.51
N PHE A 362 -3.91 0.49 26.22
CA PHE A 362 -2.63 1.04 25.76
C PHE A 362 -1.48 0.11 26.15
N ILE A 363 -0.51 -0.03 25.24
CA ILE A 363 0.71 -0.80 25.52
C ILE A 363 1.55 -0.05 26.53
N GLN A 364 1.85 -0.69 27.66
CA GLN A 364 2.75 -0.19 28.69
C GLN A 364 4.09 -0.93 28.62
N TYR A 365 5.16 -0.29 29.09
CA TYR A 365 6.42 -0.98 29.31
C TYR A 365 6.28 -2.01 30.44
N GLY A 366 6.90 -3.17 30.25
CA GLY A 366 6.71 -4.35 31.11
C GLY A 366 5.57 -5.28 30.66
N SER A 367 4.70 -4.87 29.74
CA SER A 367 3.62 -5.73 29.23
C SER A 367 4.10 -6.81 28.27
N THR A 368 3.49 -7.99 28.35
CA THR A 368 3.59 -9.06 27.34
C THR A 368 2.79 -8.72 26.08
N ILE A 369 3.40 -8.90 24.92
CA ILE A 369 2.82 -8.62 23.61
C ILE A 369 3.12 -9.74 22.60
N LYS A 370 2.27 -9.86 21.58
CA LYS A 370 2.57 -10.59 20.32
C LYS A 370 2.60 -9.60 19.15
N LEU A 371 3.58 -9.79 18.25
CA LEU A 371 3.76 -8.99 17.03
C LEU A 371 3.42 -9.85 15.82
N VAL A 372 2.45 -9.42 15.00
CA VAL A 372 1.93 -10.18 13.85
C VAL A 372 2.03 -9.34 12.58
N CYS A 373 2.65 -9.87 11.52
CA CYS A 373 2.76 -9.16 10.25
C CYS A 373 1.38 -8.93 9.62
N ALA A 374 1.05 -7.68 9.30
CA ALA A 374 -0.25 -7.31 8.74
C ALA A 374 -0.46 -7.71 7.27
N VAL A 375 0.50 -8.40 6.66
CA VAL A 375 0.46 -8.89 5.26
C VAL A 375 0.62 -10.41 5.19
N THR A 376 1.65 -10.97 5.81
CA THR A 376 1.92 -12.43 5.76
C THR A 376 1.26 -13.22 6.89
N HIS A 377 0.66 -12.53 7.88
CA HIS A 377 0.13 -13.07 9.14
C HIS A 377 1.15 -13.84 10.00
N GLN A 378 2.44 -13.81 9.65
CA GLN A 378 3.49 -14.44 10.44
C GLN A 378 3.70 -13.67 11.77
N SER A 379 3.77 -14.41 12.87
CA SER A 379 3.97 -13.89 14.23
C SER A 379 5.38 -14.12 14.76
N LEU A 380 5.85 -13.23 15.64
CA LEU A 380 6.94 -13.50 16.58
C LEU A 380 6.38 -14.20 17.85
N PRO A 381 7.24 -14.88 18.64
CA PRO A 381 6.88 -15.39 19.96
C PRO A 381 6.38 -14.31 20.93
N SER A 382 5.90 -14.72 22.12
CA SER A 382 5.54 -13.81 23.21
C SER A 382 6.76 -12.99 23.66
N LEU A 383 6.65 -11.66 23.57
CA LEU A 383 7.73 -10.70 23.87
C LEU A 383 7.28 -9.73 24.98
N ILE A 384 8.17 -9.37 25.90
CA ILE A 384 7.96 -8.28 26.85
C ILE A 384 8.58 -7.00 26.27
N ILE A 385 7.79 -5.93 26.13
CA ILE A 385 8.31 -4.64 25.65
C ILE A 385 8.95 -3.84 26.80
N ARG A 386 10.22 -3.48 26.66
CA ARG A 386 10.99 -2.74 27.69
C ARG A 386 11.48 -1.39 27.18
N LYS A 387 11.60 -0.40 28.07
CA LYS A 387 12.09 0.95 27.74
C LYS A 387 13.62 0.96 27.64
N VAL A 388 14.17 1.69 26.67
CA VAL A 388 15.63 1.79 26.47
C VAL A 388 16.11 3.23 26.56
N GLU A 389 17.02 3.49 27.49
CA GLU A 389 17.71 4.78 27.64
C GLU A 389 19.23 4.58 27.60
N LYS A 390 19.93 5.29 26.70
CA LYS A 390 21.39 5.18 26.49
C LYS A 390 21.89 3.72 26.34
N ASN A 391 21.12 2.89 25.62
CA ASN A 391 21.37 1.46 25.41
C ASN A 391 21.33 0.60 26.69
N ARG A 392 20.68 1.11 27.75
CA ARG A 392 20.28 0.32 28.92
C ARG A 392 18.79 0.07 28.89
N VAL A 393 18.41 -1.18 29.15
CA VAL A 393 17.03 -1.56 29.41
C VAL A 393 16.66 -1.14 30.83
N LEU A 394 15.49 -0.54 31.00
CA LEU A 394 14.86 -0.26 32.30
C LEU A 394 13.81 -1.34 32.55
N ILE A 395 14.03 -2.20 33.54
CA ILE A 395 13.14 -3.34 33.85
C ILE A 395 11.90 -2.89 34.62
N ASP A 396 12.09 -1.94 35.54
CA ASP A 396 11.11 -1.39 36.50
C ASP A 396 10.22 -0.28 35.91
N CYS A 397 10.29 -0.05 34.60
CA CYS A 397 9.57 1.02 33.94
C CYS A 397 8.15 0.60 33.57
N ASP A 398 7.16 1.04 34.34
CA ASP A 398 5.76 1.13 33.92
C ASP A 398 5.48 2.54 33.39
N GLU A 399 5.47 2.71 32.07
CA GLU A 399 5.00 3.91 31.36
C GLU A 399 4.32 3.53 30.03
N PRO A 400 3.31 4.28 29.55
CA PRO A 400 2.73 4.05 28.23
C PRO A 400 3.74 4.26 27.10
N VAL A 401 3.86 3.25 26.23
CA VAL A 401 4.78 3.26 25.08
C VAL A 401 4.31 4.29 24.06
N SER A 402 5.19 5.22 23.67
CA SER A 402 4.85 6.36 22.84
C SER A 402 5.56 6.38 21.48
N GLN A 403 5.02 7.17 20.54
CA GLN A 403 5.60 7.36 19.21
C GLN A 403 7.08 7.79 19.26
N LEU A 404 7.93 7.12 18.46
CA LEU A 404 9.37 7.35 18.35
C LEU A 404 10.16 7.15 19.66
N HIS A 405 9.63 6.37 20.61
CA HIS A 405 10.42 5.86 21.73
C HIS A 405 11.43 4.79 21.29
N LYS A 406 12.53 4.65 22.05
CA LYS A 406 13.42 3.50 21.96
C LYS A 406 12.98 2.41 22.93
N CYS A 407 12.92 1.18 22.44
CA CYS A 407 12.50 0.00 23.17
C CYS A 407 13.38 -1.21 22.84
N ALA A 408 13.31 -2.23 23.68
CA ALA A 408 13.82 -3.56 23.41
C ALA A 408 12.67 -4.56 23.61
N PHE A 409 12.76 -5.71 22.97
CA PHE A 409 11.78 -6.79 23.10
C PHE A 409 12.48 -8.00 23.70
N GLU A 410 12.11 -8.32 24.94
CA GLU A 410 12.64 -9.47 25.69
C GLU A 410 11.82 -10.71 25.36
N PHE A 411 12.45 -11.86 25.08
CA PHE A 411 11.73 -13.11 24.87
C PHE A 411 11.22 -13.66 26.22
N LYS A 412 9.90 -13.67 26.41
CA LYS A 412 9.26 -13.98 27.70
C LYS A 412 9.63 -15.39 28.21
N ASN A 413 9.46 -16.39 27.35
CA ASN A 413 9.58 -17.81 27.71
C ASN A 413 10.92 -18.41 27.24
N HIS A 414 11.99 -17.62 27.29
CA HIS A 414 13.33 -18.08 26.90
C HIS A 414 14.07 -18.71 28.10
N PRO A 415 14.75 -19.88 27.97
CA PRO A 415 15.40 -20.57 29.10
C PRO A 415 16.50 -19.78 29.84
N SER A 416 16.99 -18.72 29.22
CA SER A 416 17.86 -17.70 29.84
C SER A 416 17.12 -16.38 29.93
N ASN A 417 17.21 -15.71 31.07
CA ASN A 417 16.69 -14.35 31.29
C ASN A 417 17.42 -13.30 30.42
N TYR A 418 16.79 -12.14 30.20
CA TYR A 418 17.40 -10.98 29.54
C TYR A 418 17.92 -11.24 28.12
N ILE A 419 17.21 -12.07 27.36
CA ILE A 419 17.48 -12.31 25.94
C ILE A 419 16.54 -11.46 25.10
N TYR A 420 17.11 -10.65 24.20
CA TYR A 420 16.39 -9.63 23.44
C TYR A 420 16.41 -9.90 21.94
N LEU A 421 15.35 -9.45 21.26
CA LEU A 421 15.25 -9.38 19.80
C LEU A 421 16.28 -8.39 19.26
N SER A 422 17.32 -8.89 18.59
CA SER A 422 18.38 -8.10 17.97
C SER A 422 18.43 -8.38 16.47
N LEU A 423 18.98 -7.43 15.70
CA LEU A 423 19.50 -7.74 14.37
C LEU A 423 21.00 -8.09 14.45
N VAL A 424 21.48 -8.91 13.52
CA VAL A 424 22.89 -9.09 13.18
C VAL A 424 23.00 -9.11 11.65
N ASN A 425 23.69 -8.12 11.09
CA ASN A 425 23.61 -7.76 9.67
C ASN A 425 22.12 -7.54 9.28
N GLU A 426 21.58 -8.35 8.37
CA GLU A 426 20.18 -8.31 7.94
C GLU A 426 19.30 -9.40 8.61
N ARG A 427 19.85 -10.23 9.52
CA ARG A 427 19.11 -11.34 10.18
C ARG A 427 18.58 -10.93 11.55
N ILE A 428 17.38 -11.40 11.90
CA ILE A 428 16.83 -11.29 13.26
C ILE A 428 17.32 -12.47 14.09
N VAL A 429 17.77 -12.20 15.32
CA VAL A 429 18.39 -13.16 16.24
C VAL A 429 18.05 -12.83 17.71
N ALA A 430 18.18 -13.83 18.58
CA ALA A 430 18.08 -13.67 20.02
C ALA A 430 19.48 -13.40 20.62
N VAL A 431 19.64 -12.33 21.42
CA VAL A 431 20.94 -11.90 21.97
C VAL A 431 20.82 -11.54 23.45
N ALA A 432 21.77 -12.00 24.27
CA ALA A 432 21.82 -11.71 25.69
C ALA A 432 22.20 -10.24 25.99
N GLY A 433 21.45 -9.61 26.88
CA GLY A 433 21.88 -8.39 27.55
C GLY A 433 22.84 -8.70 28.70
N LYS A 434 23.68 -7.72 29.06
CA LYS A 434 24.63 -7.82 30.17
C LYS A 434 24.05 -7.15 31.40
N VAL A 435 23.71 -7.94 32.42
CA VAL A 435 23.20 -7.43 33.71
C VAL A 435 24.26 -6.58 34.41
N CYS A 436 23.90 -5.39 34.85
CA CYS A 436 24.81 -4.50 35.58
C CYS A 436 24.85 -4.89 37.08
N THR A 437 25.97 -5.41 37.57
CA THR A 437 26.14 -5.78 39.01
C THR A 437 25.88 -4.63 39.98
N ASN A 438 26.07 -3.38 39.52
CA ASN A 438 26.05 -2.18 40.35
C ASN A 438 24.72 -1.41 40.25
N GLU A 439 23.88 -1.71 39.25
CA GLU A 439 22.62 -1.02 38.98
C GLU A 439 21.48 -2.05 38.88
N ARG A 440 20.84 -2.35 40.01
CA ARG A 440 19.64 -3.19 40.03
C ARG A 440 18.57 -2.59 39.10
N PHE A 441 17.82 -3.46 38.43
CA PHE A 441 16.82 -3.13 37.39
C PHE A 441 17.36 -2.58 36.05
N ARG A 442 18.68 -2.67 35.79
CA ARG A 442 19.29 -2.28 34.50
C ARG A 442 20.14 -3.37 33.85
N VAL A 443 20.04 -3.43 32.52
CA VAL A 443 20.78 -4.35 31.65
C VAL A 443 21.38 -3.54 30.49
N ASP A 444 22.70 -3.60 30.32
CA ASP A 444 23.38 -3.06 29.13
C ASP A 444 23.05 -3.94 27.92
N ILE A 445 22.56 -3.35 26.82
CA ILE A 445 22.26 -4.06 25.56
C ILE A 445 23.02 -3.47 24.37
N ASN A 446 23.12 -4.25 23.29
CA ASN A 446 23.72 -3.81 22.04
C ASN A 446 22.81 -2.75 21.36
N ASP A 447 23.42 -1.78 20.66
CA ASP A 447 22.75 -0.88 19.71
C ASP A 447 21.78 -1.63 18.78
N ALA A 448 22.14 -2.85 18.36
CA ALA A 448 21.38 -3.69 17.44
C ALA A 448 20.10 -4.33 18.04
N ALA A 449 19.94 -4.32 19.37
CA ALA A 449 18.71 -4.70 20.08
C ALA A 449 17.82 -3.48 20.43
N CYS A 450 18.28 -2.26 20.12
CA CYS A 450 17.56 -1.02 20.39
C CYS A 450 16.65 -0.66 19.21
N TRP A 451 15.36 -0.99 19.29
CA TRP A 451 14.37 -0.66 18.25
C TRP A 451 13.69 0.68 18.54
N THR A 452 13.33 1.39 17.48
CA THR A 452 12.47 2.58 17.54
C THR A 452 11.08 2.20 17.05
N ILE A 453 10.06 2.50 17.85
CA ILE A 453 8.67 2.11 17.57
C ILE A 453 7.84 3.31 17.09
N ILE A 454 7.00 3.09 16.08
CA ILE A 454 6.10 4.12 15.54
C ILE A 454 4.84 3.47 14.94
N SER A 455 3.67 4.03 15.22
CA SER A 455 2.41 3.59 14.63
C SER A 455 2.31 3.97 13.15
N THR A 456 1.72 3.07 12.37
CA THR A 456 1.64 3.16 10.91
C THR A 456 0.19 3.12 10.44
N ASP A 457 -0.05 3.59 9.23
CA ASP A 457 -1.33 3.42 8.56
C ASP A 457 -1.19 3.17 7.05
N LYS A 458 -2.32 2.85 6.42
CA LYS A 458 -2.45 2.81 4.97
C LYS A 458 -3.68 3.60 4.51
N ALA A 459 -3.56 4.29 3.39
CA ALA A 459 -4.70 4.59 2.53
C ALA A 459 -4.70 3.60 1.36
N GLU A 460 -5.88 3.19 0.89
CA GLU A 460 -6.04 2.18 -0.15
C GLU A 460 -7.20 2.56 -1.05
N TYR A 461 -6.96 2.54 -2.36
CA TYR A 461 -7.89 3.02 -3.38
C TYR A 461 -7.99 2.02 -4.52
N THR A 462 -9.20 1.55 -4.82
CA THR A 462 -9.44 0.45 -5.76
C THR A 462 -10.49 0.84 -6.79
N TRP A 463 -10.19 0.64 -8.08
CA TRP A 463 -11.12 0.91 -9.17
C TRP A 463 -10.98 -0.07 -10.34
N PHE A 464 -11.97 -0.07 -11.23
CA PHE A 464 -11.94 -0.79 -12.50
C PHE A 464 -12.67 0.01 -13.58
N GLU A 465 -12.04 0.21 -14.73
CA GLU A 465 -12.61 0.96 -15.87
C GLU A 465 -13.39 -0.02 -16.77
N ALA A 466 -14.70 -0.16 -16.55
CA ALA A 466 -15.47 -1.25 -17.12
C ALA A 466 -15.76 -1.13 -18.64
N ARG A 467 -15.30 -0.05 -19.28
CA ARG A 467 -15.38 0.20 -20.73
C ARG A 467 -14.02 0.37 -21.41
N GLY A 468 -12.92 0.18 -20.68
CA GLY A 468 -11.62 0.70 -21.10
C GLY A 468 -11.41 2.15 -20.65
N PRO A 469 -10.37 2.84 -21.13
CA PRO A 469 -9.82 4.00 -20.44
C PRO A 469 -10.72 5.23 -20.49
N VAL A 470 -10.96 5.85 -19.34
CA VAL A 470 -11.86 7.02 -19.24
C VAL A 470 -11.13 8.35 -19.45
N SER A 471 -11.88 9.32 -19.99
CA SER A 471 -11.41 10.69 -20.28
C SER A 471 -11.18 11.54 -19.03
N SER A 472 -11.89 11.26 -17.93
CA SER A 472 -11.80 12.01 -16.67
C SER A 472 -10.95 11.28 -15.61
N PRO A 473 -10.18 11.99 -14.77
CA PRO A 473 -9.36 11.36 -13.72
C PRO A 473 -10.17 10.43 -12.82
N ILE A 474 -9.55 9.35 -12.34
CA ILE A 474 -10.18 8.36 -11.48
C ILE A 474 -10.51 8.94 -10.09
N THR A 475 -9.76 9.94 -9.66
CA THR A 475 -9.92 10.65 -8.38
C THR A 475 -10.85 11.87 -8.52
N PRO A 476 -11.62 12.23 -7.48
CA PRO A 476 -11.58 11.69 -6.12
C PRO A 476 -12.32 10.33 -6.02
N VAL A 477 -11.69 9.36 -5.36
CA VAL A 477 -12.24 8.00 -5.21
C VAL A 477 -13.22 8.00 -4.02
N PRO A 478 -14.48 7.55 -4.20
CA PRO A 478 -15.46 7.46 -3.13
C PRO A 478 -15.08 6.38 -2.11
N ILE A 479 -15.14 6.72 -0.82
CA ILE A 479 -14.83 5.81 0.29
C ILE A 479 -16.07 5.67 1.16
N ALA A 480 -16.75 4.51 1.12
CA ALA A 480 -17.78 4.20 2.11
C ALA A 480 -17.13 3.70 3.41
N LYS A 481 -17.61 4.20 4.55
CA LYS A 481 -17.15 3.86 5.90
C LYS A 481 -18.18 3.00 6.64
N ASN A 482 -19.44 3.45 6.66
CA ASN A 482 -20.54 2.74 7.31
C ASN A 482 -21.74 2.64 6.37
N MET A 483 -22.60 1.65 6.66
CA MET A 483 -23.91 1.45 6.04
C MET A 483 -24.94 1.31 7.16
N VAL A 484 -25.94 2.19 7.18
CA VAL A 484 -27.15 2.05 8.00
C VAL A 484 -28.27 1.57 7.09
N ILE A 485 -29.16 0.72 7.60
CA ILE A 485 -30.35 0.24 6.87
C ILE A 485 -31.57 0.94 7.50
N ASP A 486 -32.43 1.52 6.67
CA ASP A 486 -33.69 2.14 7.10
C ASP A 486 -34.89 1.48 6.38
N GLY A 487 -36.05 1.55 7.02
CA GLY A 487 -37.27 0.90 6.56
C GLY A 487 -37.21 -0.63 6.55
N GLY A 488 -38.04 -1.24 5.69
CA GLY A 488 -38.15 -2.69 5.57
C GLY A 488 -39.09 -3.12 4.45
N GLY A 489 -38.98 -4.39 4.03
CA GLY A 489 -39.81 -4.93 2.95
C GLY A 489 -39.49 -4.29 1.60
N THR A 490 -40.52 -3.81 0.89
CA THR A 490 -40.41 -3.27 -0.48
C THR A 490 -39.95 -1.81 -0.57
N ALA A 491 -39.72 -1.15 0.56
CA ALA A 491 -39.25 0.24 0.63
C ALA A 491 -38.05 0.40 1.59
N ALA A 492 -37.24 -0.66 1.72
CA ALA A 492 -35.99 -0.59 2.48
C ALA A 492 -34.94 0.23 1.73
N THR A 493 -34.19 1.06 2.45
CA THR A 493 -33.08 1.84 1.91
C THR A 493 -31.80 1.59 2.71
N ILE A 494 -30.67 1.99 2.15
CA ILE A 494 -29.41 2.10 2.89
C ILE A 494 -28.91 3.54 2.84
N GLU A 495 -28.47 4.05 4.00
CA GLU A 495 -27.67 5.27 4.09
C GLU A 495 -26.20 4.89 4.18
N LEU A 496 -25.44 5.23 3.14
CA LEU A 496 -23.99 5.06 3.07
C LEU A 496 -23.33 6.37 3.53
N THR A 497 -22.46 6.27 4.54
CA THR A 497 -21.67 7.40 5.04
C THR A 497 -20.18 7.19 4.73
N GLY A 498 -19.47 8.26 4.36
CA GLY A 498 -18.17 8.12 3.71
C GLY A 498 -17.39 9.42 3.45
N GLU A 499 -16.68 9.44 2.33
CA GLU A 499 -15.93 10.57 1.77
C GLU A 499 -15.99 10.53 0.23
N ASN A 500 -15.80 11.69 -0.41
CA ASN A 500 -15.66 11.85 -1.87
C ASN A 500 -16.87 11.40 -2.71
N PHE A 501 -18.07 11.42 -2.14
CA PHE A 501 -19.28 11.12 -2.89
C PHE A 501 -19.64 12.25 -3.86
N THR A 502 -20.31 11.91 -4.97
CA THR A 502 -20.82 12.87 -5.95
C THR A 502 -22.15 12.38 -6.52
N SER A 503 -22.95 13.27 -7.11
CA SER A 503 -24.17 12.91 -7.86
C SER A 503 -23.90 12.16 -9.18
N GLY A 504 -22.62 11.91 -9.50
CA GLY A 504 -22.17 11.08 -10.62
C GLY A 504 -22.07 9.58 -10.31
N LEU A 505 -22.45 9.14 -9.09
CA LEU A 505 -22.36 7.75 -8.63
C LEU A 505 -23.76 7.11 -8.51
N SER A 506 -23.90 5.88 -8.99
CA SER A 506 -24.99 4.96 -8.60
C SER A 506 -24.47 3.85 -7.69
N VAL A 507 -25.33 3.33 -6.81
CA VAL A 507 -24.98 2.23 -5.88
C VAL A 507 -25.39 0.89 -6.49
N TRP A 508 -24.52 -0.11 -6.37
CA TRP A 508 -24.72 -1.46 -6.91
C TRP A 508 -24.62 -2.52 -5.81
N PHE A 509 -25.61 -3.41 -5.78
CA PHE A 509 -25.73 -4.57 -4.89
C PHE A 509 -25.32 -5.83 -5.68
N GLY A 510 -24.02 -6.14 -5.67
CA GLY A 510 -23.45 -7.14 -6.57
C GLY A 510 -23.72 -6.77 -8.03
N GLU A 511 -24.41 -7.66 -8.76
CA GLU A 511 -24.73 -7.50 -10.19
C GLU A 511 -26.00 -6.67 -10.48
N THR A 512 -26.47 -5.88 -9.51
CA THR A 512 -27.77 -5.19 -9.57
C THR A 512 -27.60 -3.73 -9.20
N GLU A 513 -27.92 -2.82 -10.12
CA GLU A 513 -28.04 -1.39 -9.82
C GLU A 513 -29.18 -1.14 -8.83
N SER A 514 -29.00 -0.18 -7.93
CA SER A 514 -30.05 0.33 -7.05
C SER A 514 -31.17 0.99 -7.88
N PRO A 515 -32.46 0.70 -7.63
CA PRO A 515 -33.57 1.36 -8.33
C PRO A 515 -33.56 2.88 -8.22
N CYS A 516 -33.06 3.41 -7.09
CA CYS A 516 -32.83 4.83 -6.87
C CYS A 516 -31.51 5.04 -6.10
N THR A 517 -30.69 6.01 -6.52
CA THR A 517 -29.54 6.49 -5.73
C THR A 517 -29.68 8.00 -5.53
N GLU A 518 -29.84 8.43 -4.28
CA GLU A 518 -29.95 9.84 -3.87
C GLU A 518 -28.59 10.33 -3.36
N TYR A 519 -28.02 11.34 -4.00
CA TYR A 519 -26.86 12.06 -3.47
C TYR A 519 -27.32 13.19 -2.55
N ARG A 520 -26.92 13.13 -1.26
CA ARG A 520 -27.22 14.17 -0.27
C ARG A 520 -26.02 15.10 -0.04
N SER A 521 -24.82 14.54 0.09
CA SER A 521 -23.58 15.30 0.34
C SER A 521 -22.35 14.51 -0.13
N ASN A 522 -21.18 15.15 -0.10
CA ASN A 522 -19.89 14.50 -0.34
C ASN A 522 -19.53 13.43 0.72
N GLU A 523 -20.31 13.30 1.78
CA GLU A 523 -20.17 12.31 2.86
C GLU A 523 -21.37 11.36 2.98
N THR A 524 -22.51 11.62 2.31
CA THR A 524 -23.75 10.82 2.41
C THR A 524 -24.42 10.55 1.06
N ILE A 525 -24.66 9.27 0.77
CA ILE A 525 -25.53 8.78 -0.32
C ILE A 525 -26.60 7.85 0.27
N ILE A 526 -27.83 7.93 -0.23
CA ILE A 526 -28.87 6.91 0.02
C ILE A 526 -29.09 6.06 -1.24
N ALA A 527 -29.39 4.78 -1.06
CA ALA A 527 -29.81 3.88 -2.12
C ALA A 527 -30.99 3.00 -1.71
N GLU A 528 -31.94 2.78 -2.62
CA GLU A 528 -33.03 1.82 -2.46
C GLU A 528 -32.49 0.38 -2.53
N VAL A 529 -32.94 -0.50 -1.63
CA VAL A 529 -32.51 -1.91 -1.63
C VAL A 529 -33.25 -2.66 -2.76
N PRO A 530 -32.56 -3.21 -3.78
CA PRO A 530 -33.22 -3.92 -4.86
C PRO A 530 -33.99 -5.14 -4.34
N GLN A 531 -35.19 -5.36 -4.87
CA GLN A 531 -36.00 -6.50 -4.48
C GLN A 531 -35.26 -7.83 -4.70
N PHE A 532 -35.37 -8.75 -3.75
CA PHE A 532 -34.67 -10.04 -3.74
C PHE A 532 -34.85 -10.86 -5.04
N SER A 533 -36.02 -10.76 -5.69
CA SER A 533 -36.33 -11.34 -7.00
C SER A 533 -35.52 -10.79 -8.17
N SER A 534 -35.03 -9.56 -8.08
CA SER A 534 -34.19 -8.93 -9.11
C SER A 534 -32.74 -9.44 -9.05
N ILE A 535 -32.29 -9.82 -7.84
CA ILE A 535 -30.91 -10.23 -7.55
C ILE A 535 -30.71 -11.73 -7.83
N ILE A 536 -31.70 -12.56 -7.49
CA ILE A 536 -31.60 -14.02 -7.59
C ILE A 536 -32.71 -14.57 -8.48
N PRO A 537 -32.39 -15.29 -9.58
CA PRO A 537 -33.39 -15.99 -10.39
C PRO A 537 -34.26 -16.90 -9.53
N THR A 538 -35.58 -16.91 -9.76
CA THR A 538 -36.61 -17.57 -8.93
C THR A 538 -36.30 -19.02 -8.54
N ILE A 539 -35.54 -19.72 -9.38
CA ILE A 539 -35.09 -21.12 -9.21
C ILE A 539 -34.14 -21.29 -7.99
N LEU A 540 -33.39 -20.27 -7.60
CA LEU A 540 -32.39 -20.32 -6.53
C LEU A 540 -32.86 -19.70 -5.19
N ARG A 541 -34.18 -19.64 -4.96
CA ARG A 541 -34.80 -19.18 -3.70
C ARG A 541 -34.54 -20.16 -2.53
N THR A 542 -33.33 -20.14 -1.99
CA THR A 542 -32.96 -20.95 -0.80
C THR A 542 -33.38 -20.29 0.51
N LYS A 543 -33.59 -21.08 1.58
CA LYS A 543 -33.82 -20.59 2.95
C LYS A 543 -32.52 -20.13 3.65
N ARG A 544 -31.56 -19.56 2.91
CA ARG A 544 -30.28 -19.08 3.45
C ARG A 544 -30.18 -17.57 3.26
N SER A 545 -29.41 -16.91 4.12
CA SER A 545 -29.05 -15.51 3.89
C SER A 545 -28.12 -15.40 2.70
N ILE A 546 -28.31 -14.39 1.84
CA ILE A 546 -27.44 -14.12 0.69
C ILE A 546 -26.81 -12.74 0.83
N SER A 547 -25.48 -12.70 0.70
CA SER A 547 -24.66 -11.50 0.89
C SER A 547 -24.14 -10.98 -0.44
N THR A 548 -24.37 -9.70 -0.74
CA THR A 548 -23.97 -9.00 -1.97
C THR A 548 -22.98 -7.88 -1.64
N PRO A 549 -21.83 -7.78 -2.33
CA PRO A 549 -20.88 -6.69 -2.12
C PRO A 549 -21.47 -5.36 -2.62
N ILE A 550 -21.23 -4.27 -1.90
CA ILE A 550 -21.61 -2.92 -2.32
C ILE A 550 -20.49 -2.31 -3.16
N SER A 551 -20.84 -1.73 -4.30
CA SER A 551 -19.93 -0.96 -5.17
C SER A 551 -20.58 0.36 -5.57
N PHE A 552 -19.77 1.39 -5.81
CA PHE A 552 -20.20 2.60 -6.52
C PHE A 552 -19.84 2.47 -8.00
N VAL A 553 -20.71 2.96 -8.87
CA VAL A 553 -20.48 3.03 -10.32
C VAL A 553 -20.59 4.47 -10.76
N ARG A 554 -19.55 4.98 -11.44
CA ARG A 554 -19.53 6.31 -12.05
C ARG A 554 -20.16 6.25 -13.45
N ARG A 555 -20.79 7.34 -13.91
CA ARG A 555 -21.53 7.40 -15.19
C ARG A 555 -20.71 6.94 -16.42
N ASP A 556 -19.41 7.22 -16.44
CA ASP A 556 -18.45 6.81 -17.48
C ASP A 556 -18.01 5.34 -17.40
N GLY A 557 -18.48 4.59 -16.40
CA GLY A 557 -18.23 3.16 -16.25
C GLY A 557 -17.10 2.78 -15.29
N VAL A 558 -16.57 3.72 -14.49
CA VAL A 558 -15.62 3.38 -13.42
C VAL A 558 -16.35 2.73 -12.24
N ILE A 559 -15.96 1.50 -11.89
CA ILE A 559 -16.47 0.75 -10.74
C ILE A 559 -15.50 0.92 -9.56
N TYR A 560 -16.00 1.40 -8.43
CA TYR A 560 -15.27 1.46 -7.16
C TYR A 560 -15.86 0.43 -6.19
N LEU A 561 -15.08 -0.59 -5.86
CA LEU A 561 -15.48 -1.65 -4.94
C LEU A 561 -15.31 -1.17 -3.49
N THR A 562 -16.35 -1.32 -2.67
CA THR A 562 -16.25 -1.06 -1.22
C THR A 562 -15.94 -2.34 -0.44
N SER A 563 -15.55 -2.19 0.83
CA SER A 563 -15.45 -3.29 1.79
C SER A 563 -16.81 -3.73 2.36
N LEU A 564 -17.90 -3.02 2.04
CA LEU A 564 -19.22 -3.22 2.63
C LEU A 564 -19.99 -4.32 1.89
N VAL A 565 -20.75 -5.09 2.65
CA VAL A 565 -21.53 -6.23 2.15
C VAL A 565 -22.93 -6.15 2.75
N PHE A 566 -23.94 -6.01 1.89
CA PHE A 566 -25.34 -6.07 2.30
C PHE A 566 -25.80 -7.54 2.33
N THR A 567 -26.64 -7.92 3.30
CA THR A 567 -27.10 -9.32 3.45
C THR A 567 -28.62 -9.40 3.53
N TYR A 568 -29.22 -10.05 2.54
CA TYR A 568 -30.63 -10.41 2.52
C TYR A 568 -30.85 -11.61 3.45
N THR A 569 -31.58 -11.41 4.54
CA THR A 569 -32.01 -12.48 5.44
C THR A 569 -33.43 -12.94 5.06
N PRO A 570 -33.72 -14.26 5.04
CA PRO A 570 -35.09 -14.73 4.95
C PRO A 570 -35.87 -14.28 6.18
N GLN A 571 -37.09 -13.79 6.01
CA GLN A 571 -37.99 -13.57 7.14
C GLN A 571 -38.17 -14.88 7.91
N SER A 572 -37.86 -14.87 9.20
CA SER A 572 -38.18 -15.99 10.07
C SER A 572 -39.69 -16.08 10.19
N THR A 573 -40.26 -17.28 10.00
CA THR A 573 -41.66 -17.55 10.29
C THR A 573 -41.84 -17.69 11.80
N GLY A 574 -41.55 -16.62 12.53
CA GLY A 574 -41.86 -16.48 13.95
C GLY A 574 -43.38 -16.44 14.11
N ALA A 575 -43.92 -17.36 14.91
CA ALA A 575 -45.35 -17.44 15.11
C ALA A 575 -45.89 -16.13 15.72
N GLN A 576 -47.01 -15.63 15.20
CA GLN A 576 -47.80 -14.59 15.87
C GLN A 576 -48.37 -15.17 17.17
N LYS A 577 -47.61 -15.08 18.26
CA LYS A 577 -48.19 -15.08 19.60
C LYS A 577 -48.85 -13.72 19.80
N THR A 578 -50.15 -13.68 19.58
CA THR A 578 -51.04 -12.59 20.00
C THR A 578 -51.08 -12.53 21.52
N SER A 579 -50.08 -11.90 22.14
CA SER A 579 -50.14 -11.49 23.53
C SER A 579 -51.11 -10.34 23.69
N ILE A 580 -52.40 -10.66 23.85
CA ILE A 580 -53.38 -9.72 24.38
C ILE A 580 -52.99 -9.47 25.84
N THR A 581 -52.44 -8.30 26.11
CA THR A 581 -52.28 -7.75 27.46
C THR A 581 -53.02 -6.44 27.52
N ASN A 582 -54.17 -6.44 28.21
CA ASN A 582 -54.74 -5.21 28.73
C ASN A 582 -53.72 -4.57 29.67
N ASP A 583 -53.47 -3.27 29.53
CA ASP A 583 -53.45 -2.30 30.63
C ASP A 583 -53.01 -0.92 30.09
N MET A 584 -53.99 -0.01 30.01
CA MET A 584 -53.79 1.43 29.79
C MET A 584 -55.01 2.17 30.35
N LEU A 585 -54.96 2.50 31.64
CA LEU A 585 -55.85 3.48 32.25
C LEU A 585 -55.01 4.72 32.62
N SER A 586 -55.50 5.88 32.20
CA SER A 586 -54.83 7.18 32.32
C SER A 586 -55.04 7.84 33.68
N PRO A 587 -54.05 8.57 34.23
CA PRO A 587 -54.22 9.33 35.46
C PRO A 587 -54.77 10.74 35.20
N THR A 588 -55.97 11.06 35.72
CA THR A 588 -56.49 12.44 35.79
C THR A 588 -57.33 12.69 37.05
N ALA A 589 -56.81 13.59 37.90
CA ALA A 589 -57.50 14.58 38.74
C ALA A 589 -58.65 14.19 39.72
N GLU A 590 -58.37 14.51 40.99
CA GLU A 590 -59.22 15.25 41.96
C GLU A 590 -60.46 14.63 42.65
N ASN A 591 -60.52 14.87 43.96
CA ASN A 591 -61.67 14.87 44.89
C ASN A 591 -62.36 13.49 45.16
N ASP A 592 -62.82 13.15 46.38
CA ASP A 592 -63.16 13.94 47.57
C ASP A 592 -62.96 13.18 48.91
N LEU A 593 -62.94 13.95 50.01
CA LEU A 593 -63.42 13.70 51.41
C LEU A 593 -63.47 12.28 52.05
N CYS A 594 -62.96 12.21 53.30
CA CYS A 594 -63.45 11.48 54.50
C CYS A 594 -63.76 9.95 54.45
N GLU A 595 -63.50 9.15 55.51
CA GLU A 595 -63.00 9.37 56.89
C GLU A 595 -61.74 8.53 57.19
#